data_AF-A0A8H3APB9-F1
#
_entry.id   AF-A0A8H3APB9-F1
#
_cell.length_a   1.000
_cell.length_b   1.000
_cell.length_c   1.000
_cell.angle_alpha   90.00
_cell.angle_beta   90.00
_cell.angle_gamma   90.00
#
_symmetry.space_group_name_H-M   'P 1'
#
loop_
_entity.id
_entity.type
_entity.pdbx_description
1 polymer ?
#
loop_
_entity_poly.entity_id
_entity_poly.type
_entity_poly.pdbx_seq_one_letter_code
_entity_poly.pdbx_strand_id
1 'polypeptide(L)'
;MLRNFTLDDATPLIQYDSSWVDGYNSPADSEMPRYQGRSFHVTNTNGATANVTFHGTAIYLYGAKRVNHGYYRVAVDDEPSLSMSGRPLAGAPEKFQSLLFSREGLTNGEHTLRLENIYEDNEKIWLDVDFIVITREVDIATEVQSTIATHNQFTYSRQWSEQNVSGYRNSTARVTSISGETATLNFQGPEILVYGGVGPDFGTFKVQVDSRQPVVLNATRGMTHPPLTLFATSGLGDGQHTLTITNLEGGKFFALDYAEYTSHTTNRGGPNASVIGGIVGGVAAALLFLAIIGWYFIRGLKRAQDRSWDSSHSPILADPQWDDNVQVTPYVDTPSHPPLGHVDARPVIHNAHVATVGMTRKTDTLVAPFPTPRSGESSYGRVSQRGLSPLNSQTETLAQELDAGAAMTLPPLYDQVFSSQSRPRHRDVGGSGQI
;
A
#
# COMPACT_ATOMS: atom_id res chain seq x y z
N MET A 1 -3.90 13.98 -18.09
CA MET A 1 -5.30 13.99 -17.59
C MET A 1 -5.32 13.37 -16.20
N LEU A 2 -6.35 13.65 -15.40
CA LEU A 2 -6.55 12.97 -14.12
C LEU A 2 -7.42 11.73 -14.32
N ARG A 3 -7.06 10.61 -13.68
CA ARG A 3 -7.82 9.36 -13.68
C ARG A 3 -7.96 8.85 -12.25
N ASN A 4 -9.18 8.42 -11.92
CA ASN A 4 -9.46 7.77 -10.63
C ASN A 4 -9.35 6.25 -10.77
N PHE A 5 -8.91 5.59 -9.70
CA PHE A 5 -9.10 4.16 -9.50
C PHE A 5 -9.53 3.90 -8.05
N THR A 6 -10.27 2.81 -7.85
CA THR A 6 -10.81 2.43 -6.53
C THR A 6 -10.04 1.23 -5.97
N LEU A 7 -9.76 1.31 -4.69
CA LEU A 7 -9.25 0.26 -3.82
C LEU A 7 -10.39 -0.19 -2.91
N ASP A 8 -10.81 -1.44 -3.06
CA ASP A 8 -11.73 -2.14 -2.15
C ASP A 8 -11.09 -2.28 -0.76
N ASP A 9 -11.88 -2.28 0.32
CA ASP A 9 -11.37 -2.38 1.70
C ASP A 9 -10.48 -3.61 1.94
N ALA A 10 -10.74 -4.71 1.23
CA ALA A 10 -9.99 -5.95 1.39
C ALA A 10 -8.75 -6.07 0.46
N THR A 11 -8.37 -5.01 -0.27
CA THR A 11 -7.11 -5.01 -1.04
C THR A 11 -5.89 -5.21 -0.13
N PRO A 12 -4.86 -5.99 -0.53
CA PRO A 12 -3.57 -6.07 0.17
C PRO A 12 -2.78 -4.76 0.19
N LEU A 13 -3.22 -3.72 -0.54
CA LEU A 13 -2.65 -2.38 -0.51
C LEU A 13 -3.07 -1.56 0.72
N ILE A 14 -4.10 -2.01 1.46
CA ILE A 14 -4.43 -1.47 2.79
C ILE A 14 -3.86 -2.41 3.86
N GLN A 15 -3.00 -1.85 4.71
CA GLN A 15 -2.32 -2.53 5.80
C GLN A 15 -3.00 -2.18 7.13
N TYR A 16 -3.96 -3.02 7.50
CA TYR A 16 -4.58 -2.99 8.82
C TYR A 16 -3.67 -3.63 9.87
N ASP A 17 -3.72 -3.13 11.11
CA ASP A 17 -3.21 -3.90 12.25
C ASP A 17 -4.17 -5.05 12.64
N SER A 18 -3.73 -5.89 13.57
CA SER A 18 -4.43 -7.12 13.99
C SER A 18 -5.76 -6.91 14.73
N SER A 19 -6.19 -5.66 14.96
CA SER A 19 -7.48 -5.36 15.62
C SER A 19 -8.64 -5.16 14.65
N TRP A 20 -8.37 -5.06 13.35
CA TRP A 20 -9.40 -4.93 12.32
C TRP A 20 -9.97 -6.29 11.93
N VAL A 21 -11.25 -6.29 11.58
CA VAL A 21 -12.04 -7.46 11.21
C VAL A 21 -12.64 -7.23 9.83
N ASP A 22 -12.52 -8.25 8.99
CA ASP A 22 -13.13 -8.36 7.68
C ASP A 22 -14.65 -8.57 7.80
N GLY A 23 -15.43 -7.63 7.28
CA GLY A 23 -16.89 -7.58 7.33
C GLY A 23 -17.58 -8.21 6.11
N TYR A 24 -16.85 -8.82 5.18
CA TYR A 24 -17.40 -9.27 3.90
C TYR A 24 -18.54 -10.30 4.03
N ASN A 25 -19.72 -9.92 3.54
CA ASN A 25 -20.97 -10.66 3.72
C ASN A 25 -21.25 -11.09 5.17
N SER A 26 -20.73 -10.35 6.16
CA SER A 26 -20.87 -10.68 7.57
C SER A 26 -22.35 -10.71 8.00
N PRO A 27 -22.84 -11.82 8.58
CA PRO A 27 -24.21 -11.90 9.10
C PRO A 27 -24.36 -11.19 10.46
N ALA A 28 -23.28 -10.67 11.04
CA ALA A 28 -23.28 -9.99 12.32
C ALA A 28 -23.77 -8.53 12.24
N ASP A 29 -23.78 -7.93 11.04
CA ASP A 29 -24.23 -6.57 10.81
C ASP A 29 -25.39 -6.55 9.79
N SER A 30 -26.56 -6.06 10.21
CA SER A 30 -27.72 -5.92 9.33
C SER A 30 -27.54 -4.86 8.24
N GLU A 31 -26.65 -3.89 8.47
CA GLU A 31 -26.37 -2.80 7.54
C GLU A 31 -25.30 -3.14 6.50
N MET A 32 -24.62 -4.29 6.62
CA MET A 32 -23.63 -4.80 5.67
C MET A 32 -24.04 -4.66 4.18
N PRO A 33 -25.30 -4.89 3.76
CA PRO A 33 -25.74 -4.70 2.37
C PRO A 33 -25.71 -3.24 1.85
N ARG A 34 -25.38 -2.25 2.70
CA ARG A 34 -25.30 -0.82 2.34
C ARG A 34 -23.88 -0.36 2.01
N TYR A 35 -22.85 -1.13 2.36
CA TYR A 35 -21.47 -0.88 1.96
C TYR A 35 -21.23 -1.29 0.50
N GLN A 36 -20.20 -0.73 -0.13
CA GLN A 36 -19.84 -1.10 -1.49
C GLN A 36 -19.43 -2.57 -1.53
N GLY A 37 -19.94 -3.32 -2.51
CA GLY A 37 -19.61 -4.73 -2.68
C GLY A 37 -19.96 -5.66 -1.51
N ARG A 38 -20.74 -5.20 -0.53
CA ARG A 38 -21.09 -5.95 0.68
C ARG A 38 -19.84 -6.29 1.53
N SER A 39 -18.84 -5.42 1.45
CA SER A 39 -17.52 -5.52 2.06
C SER A 39 -17.22 -4.27 2.88
N PHE A 40 -16.45 -4.43 3.97
CA PHE A 40 -15.91 -3.35 4.80
C PHE A 40 -14.92 -3.96 5.80
N HIS A 41 -13.86 -3.24 6.15
CA HIS A 41 -12.99 -3.60 7.28
C HIS A 41 -13.32 -2.69 8.46
N VAL A 42 -13.51 -3.28 9.64
CA VAL A 42 -14.00 -2.59 10.83
C VAL A 42 -13.09 -2.84 12.04
N THR A 43 -12.89 -1.82 12.87
CA THR A 43 -12.27 -1.96 14.19
C THR A 43 -13.15 -1.33 15.27
N ASN A 44 -13.05 -1.87 16.48
CA ASN A 44 -13.55 -1.26 17.71
C ASN A 44 -12.44 -1.02 18.73
N THR A 45 -11.17 -1.02 18.32
CA THR A 45 -10.02 -0.87 19.21
C THR A 45 -9.47 0.56 19.16
N ASN A 46 -9.26 1.20 20.31
CA ASN A 46 -8.73 2.56 20.38
C ASN A 46 -7.25 2.60 19.97
N GLY A 47 -6.88 3.54 19.10
CA GLY A 47 -5.55 3.65 18.52
C GLY A 47 -5.25 2.63 17.41
N ALA A 48 -6.25 1.83 16.99
CA ALA A 48 -6.13 0.93 15.86
C ALA A 48 -5.91 1.70 14.55
N THR A 49 -5.11 1.12 13.65
CA THR A 49 -4.59 1.79 12.45
C THR A 49 -4.82 1.01 11.17
N ALA A 50 -5.06 1.76 10.10
CA ALA A 50 -5.00 1.28 8.72
C ALA A 50 -4.07 2.20 7.91
N ASN A 51 -3.14 1.60 7.16
CA ASN A 51 -2.10 2.35 6.46
C ASN A 51 -2.13 2.02 4.95
N VAL A 52 -1.91 3.01 4.10
CA VAL A 52 -1.85 2.87 2.64
C VAL A 52 -0.67 3.65 2.11
N THR A 53 0.11 3.04 1.22
CA THR A 53 1.06 3.75 0.36
C THR A 53 0.46 3.81 -1.04
N PHE A 54 0.38 4.99 -1.63
CA PHE A 54 -0.26 5.21 -2.93
C PHE A 54 0.58 6.12 -3.82
N HIS A 55 0.36 6.06 -5.13
CA HIS A 55 0.92 7.00 -6.09
C HIS A 55 -0.23 7.77 -6.74
N GLY A 56 -0.26 9.09 -6.57
CA GLY A 56 -1.28 9.95 -7.16
C GLY A 56 -1.28 11.38 -6.63
N THR A 57 -2.18 12.21 -7.16
CA THR A 57 -2.36 13.63 -6.82
C THR A 57 -3.53 13.89 -5.86
N ALA A 58 -4.37 12.89 -5.61
CA ALA A 58 -5.40 12.95 -4.56
C ALA A 58 -5.76 11.57 -4.01
N ILE A 59 -6.26 11.54 -2.77
CA ILE A 59 -6.83 10.36 -2.11
C ILE A 59 -8.12 10.72 -1.37
N TYR A 60 -9.09 9.82 -1.43
CA TYR A 60 -10.41 9.95 -0.81
C TYR A 60 -10.72 8.65 -0.06
N LEU A 61 -10.98 8.75 1.24
CA LEU A 61 -11.31 7.62 2.11
C LEU A 61 -12.83 7.58 2.34
N TYR A 62 -13.44 6.43 2.07
CA TYR A 62 -14.87 6.19 2.26
C TYR A 62 -15.11 5.12 3.34
N GLY A 63 -16.22 5.31 4.05
CA GLY A 63 -16.70 4.43 5.11
C GLY A 63 -18.14 4.78 5.47
N ALA A 64 -18.64 4.28 6.59
CA ALA A 64 -19.94 4.66 7.12
C ALA A 64 -19.85 5.76 8.18
N LYS A 65 -20.89 6.59 8.22
CA LYS A 65 -21.18 7.50 9.32
C LYS A 65 -22.38 6.96 10.11
N ARG A 66 -22.10 6.29 11.24
CA ARG A 66 -23.06 5.53 12.06
C ARG A 66 -23.11 6.03 13.50
N VAL A 67 -24.17 5.73 14.25
CA VAL A 67 -24.38 6.32 15.59
C VAL A 67 -23.47 5.75 16.68
N ASN A 68 -22.94 4.53 16.45
CA ASN A 68 -21.99 3.81 17.31
C ASN A 68 -20.51 4.07 16.95
N HIS A 69 -20.24 4.93 15.95
CA HIS A 69 -18.87 5.26 15.55
C HIS A 69 -18.26 6.32 16.47
N GLY A 70 -16.94 6.25 16.64
CA GLY A 70 -16.17 7.20 17.44
C GLY A 70 -15.68 8.42 16.66
N TYR A 71 -14.53 8.96 17.09
CA TYR A 71 -13.69 9.84 16.30
C TYR A 71 -12.65 9.03 15.53
N TYR A 72 -11.99 9.66 14.56
CA TYR A 72 -10.81 9.12 13.90
C TYR A 72 -9.86 10.25 13.51
N ARG A 73 -8.62 9.91 13.17
CA ARG A 73 -7.63 10.81 12.57
C ARG A 73 -7.12 10.22 11.27
N VAL A 74 -6.77 11.09 10.32
CA VAL A 74 -6.14 10.71 9.06
C VAL A 74 -4.96 11.63 8.82
N ALA A 75 -3.74 11.09 8.94
CA ALA A 75 -2.52 11.77 8.48
C ALA A 75 -2.24 11.38 7.02
N VAL A 76 -1.73 12.32 6.24
CA VAL A 76 -1.14 12.08 4.92
C VAL A 76 0.29 12.61 4.95
N ASP A 77 1.26 11.80 4.54
CA ASP A 77 2.70 12.11 4.59
C ASP A 77 3.18 12.58 5.98
N ASP A 78 2.67 11.93 7.04
CA ASP A 78 2.90 12.25 8.46
C ASP A 78 2.48 13.67 8.91
N GLU A 79 1.76 14.43 8.06
CA GLU A 79 1.24 15.75 8.44
C GLU A 79 0.22 15.68 9.59
N PRO A 80 0.25 16.64 10.55
CA PRO A 80 -0.66 16.65 11.70
C PRO A 80 -2.15 16.68 11.30
N SER A 81 -2.96 15.85 11.94
CA SER A 81 -4.39 15.74 11.67
C SER A 81 -5.27 15.98 12.90
N LEU A 82 -6.41 16.63 12.66
CA LEU A 82 -7.45 16.84 13.66
C LEU A 82 -8.36 15.61 13.76
N SER A 83 -8.95 15.41 14.93
CA SER A 83 -9.97 14.37 15.13
C SER A 83 -11.26 14.74 14.37
N MET A 84 -11.70 13.85 13.49
CA MET A 84 -12.95 13.91 12.73
C MET A 84 -13.97 12.94 13.32
N SER A 85 -15.28 13.22 13.22
CA SER A 85 -16.30 12.31 13.76
C SER A 85 -16.77 11.29 12.71
N GLY A 86 -16.81 10.02 13.11
CA GLY A 86 -17.38 8.91 12.33
C GLY A 86 -18.90 8.84 12.39
N ARG A 87 -19.59 9.87 12.89
CA ARG A 87 -21.04 9.87 13.12
C ARG A 87 -21.79 10.79 12.15
N PRO A 88 -23.10 10.56 11.93
CA PRO A 88 -23.97 11.57 11.34
C PRO A 88 -24.18 12.72 12.33
N LEU A 89 -24.72 13.85 11.86
CA LEU A 89 -25.21 14.92 12.75
C LEU A 89 -26.31 14.36 13.67
N ALA A 90 -26.44 14.93 14.88
CA ALA A 90 -27.41 14.45 15.86
C ALA A 90 -28.85 14.46 15.29
N GLY A 91 -29.49 13.28 15.26
CA GLY A 91 -30.83 13.09 14.70
C GLY A 91 -30.90 12.91 13.17
N ALA A 92 -29.78 12.99 12.45
CA ALA A 92 -29.70 12.65 11.04
C ALA A 92 -29.51 11.12 10.85
N PRO A 93 -29.96 10.55 9.72
CA PRO A 93 -29.81 9.12 9.45
C PRO A 93 -28.35 8.72 9.22
N GLU A 94 -28.04 7.45 9.47
CA GLU A 94 -26.73 6.87 9.15
C GLU A 94 -26.47 6.89 7.64
N LYS A 95 -25.25 7.27 7.27
CA LYS A 95 -24.78 7.30 5.87
C LYS A 95 -23.73 6.20 5.66
N PHE A 96 -23.69 5.61 4.47
CA PHE A 96 -22.74 4.56 4.04
C PHE A 96 -22.08 5.03 2.75
N GLN A 97 -20.98 4.40 2.30
CA GLN A 97 -20.21 4.86 1.13
C GLN A 97 -19.93 6.37 1.18
N SER A 98 -19.63 6.87 2.38
CA SER A 98 -19.59 8.30 2.71
C SER A 98 -18.15 8.78 2.81
N LEU A 99 -17.86 9.93 2.21
CA LEU A 99 -16.55 10.55 2.32
C LEU A 99 -16.24 10.85 3.79
N LEU A 100 -15.22 10.17 4.31
CA LEU A 100 -14.67 10.40 5.64
C LEU A 100 -13.58 11.47 5.58
N PHE A 101 -12.66 11.32 4.62
CA PHE A 101 -11.52 12.22 4.45
C PHE A 101 -11.15 12.35 2.97
N SER A 102 -10.63 13.52 2.59
CA SER A 102 -10.02 13.74 1.27
C SER A 102 -8.76 14.58 1.41
N ARG A 103 -7.79 14.34 0.51
CA ARG A 103 -6.61 15.18 0.33
C ARG A 103 -6.35 15.28 -1.16
N GLU A 104 -6.49 16.49 -1.69
CA GLU A 104 -6.25 16.86 -3.09
C GLU A 104 -5.02 17.75 -3.23
N GLY A 105 -4.55 17.96 -4.46
CA GLY A 105 -3.44 18.86 -4.76
C GLY A 105 -2.08 18.35 -4.27
N LEU A 106 -1.95 17.04 -4.04
CA LEU A 106 -0.67 16.39 -3.80
C LEU A 106 0.17 16.44 -5.09
N THR A 107 1.49 16.40 -4.93
CA THR A 107 2.42 16.15 -6.04
C THR A 107 2.08 14.83 -6.71
N ASN A 108 2.28 14.69 -8.03
CA ASN A 108 2.16 13.38 -8.64
C ASN A 108 3.39 12.53 -8.25
N GLY A 109 3.24 11.74 -7.19
CA GLY A 109 4.31 10.97 -6.57
C GLY A 109 3.79 9.95 -5.57
N GLU A 110 4.71 9.31 -4.84
CA GLU A 110 4.40 8.39 -3.75
C GLU A 110 4.04 9.14 -2.46
N HIS A 111 2.96 8.71 -1.82
CA HIS A 111 2.36 9.31 -0.63
C HIS A 111 1.89 8.24 0.35
N THR A 112 1.77 8.58 1.63
CA THR A 112 1.21 7.69 2.66
C THR A 112 -0.10 8.24 3.22
N LEU A 113 -1.02 7.35 3.60
CA LEU A 113 -2.20 7.67 4.41
C LEU A 113 -2.21 6.75 5.63
N ARG A 114 -2.35 7.33 6.82
CA ARG A 114 -2.56 6.59 8.08
C ARG A 114 -3.87 7.02 8.73
N LEU A 115 -4.83 6.10 8.77
CA LEU A 115 -6.07 6.18 9.54
C LEU A 115 -5.84 5.68 10.96
N GLU A 116 -6.43 6.33 11.96
CA GLU A 116 -6.41 5.90 13.37
C GLU A 116 -7.80 6.03 14.01
N ASN A 117 -8.29 4.96 14.65
CA ASN A 117 -9.54 4.94 15.42
C ASN A 117 -9.37 5.58 16.79
N ILE A 118 -10.31 6.44 17.20
CA ILE A 118 -10.26 7.17 18.47
C ILE A 118 -11.63 7.07 19.14
N TYR A 119 -11.69 6.44 20.32
CA TYR A 119 -12.94 6.40 21.08
C TYR A 119 -13.39 7.80 21.48
N GLU A 120 -14.70 8.00 21.45
CA GLU A 120 -15.35 9.14 22.09
C GLU A 120 -15.84 8.76 23.49
N ASP A 121 -16.56 7.63 23.58
CA ASP A 121 -17.04 7.04 24.82
C ASP A 121 -17.27 5.52 24.62
N ASN A 122 -17.74 4.84 25.67
CA ASN A 122 -17.91 3.37 25.67
C ASN A 122 -18.95 2.83 24.67
N GLU A 123 -19.78 3.68 24.07
CA GLU A 123 -20.77 3.31 23.04
C GLU A 123 -20.28 3.68 21.61
N LYS A 124 -19.25 4.55 21.53
CA LYS A 124 -18.80 5.25 20.33
C LYS A 124 -17.32 4.92 20.09
N ILE A 125 -17.10 3.66 19.76
CA ILE A 125 -15.81 2.98 19.70
C ILE A 125 -15.44 2.47 18.30
N TRP A 126 -16.41 2.46 17.38
CA TRP A 126 -16.29 1.82 16.07
C TRP A 126 -15.77 2.77 14.99
N LEU A 127 -15.06 2.20 14.01
CA LEU A 127 -14.64 2.84 12.77
C LEU A 127 -14.53 1.76 11.69
N ASP A 128 -14.91 2.11 10.45
CA ASP A 128 -14.75 1.23 9.29
C ASP A 128 -14.09 1.93 8.08
N VAL A 129 -13.68 1.09 7.13
CA VAL A 129 -13.24 1.44 5.78
C VAL A 129 -14.10 0.62 4.81
N ASP A 130 -14.72 1.30 3.84
CA ASP A 130 -15.57 0.73 2.78
C ASP A 130 -14.76 0.65 1.46
N PHE A 131 -14.13 1.76 1.07
CA PHE A 131 -13.17 1.80 -0.04
C PHE A 131 -12.33 3.08 0.00
N ILE A 132 -11.30 3.12 -0.83
CA ILE A 132 -10.46 4.29 -1.09
C ILE A 132 -10.46 4.60 -2.58
N VAL A 133 -10.58 5.87 -2.96
CA VAL A 133 -10.36 6.33 -4.34
C VAL A 133 -9.05 7.10 -4.39
N ILE A 134 -8.23 6.83 -5.39
CA ILE A 134 -6.99 7.57 -5.66
C ILE A 134 -7.09 8.19 -7.05
N THR A 135 -6.81 9.49 -7.14
CA THR A 135 -6.63 10.20 -8.42
C THR A 135 -5.14 10.25 -8.74
N ARG A 136 -4.77 9.95 -9.98
CA ARG A 136 -3.40 10.09 -10.50
C ARG A 136 -3.39 10.76 -11.86
N GLU A 137 -2.24 11.25 -12.30
CA GLU A 137 -2.07 11.74 -13.67
C GLU A 137 -1.81 10.56 -14.62
N VAL A 138 -2.44 10.60 -15.80
CA VAL A 138 -2.23 9.68 -16.92
C VAL A 138 -2.16 10.46 -18.23
N ASP A 139 -1.39 9.97 -19.19
CA ASP A 139 -1.24 10.62 -20.49
C ASP A 139 -2.48 10.53 -21.38
N ILE A 140 -2.59 11.43 -22.36
CA ILE A 140 -3.86 11.65 -23.10
C ILE A 140 -4.15 10.55 -24.13
N ALA A 141 -3.11 9.81 -24.57
CA ALA A 141 -3.19 8.81 -25.65
C ALA A 141 -3.04 7.36 -25.15
N THR A 142 -3.51 7.07 -23.93
CA THR A 142 -3.47 5.75 -23.32
C THR A 142 -4.72 4.91 -23.62
N GLU A 143 -4.55 3.77 -24.30
CA GLU A 143 -5.57 2.72 -24.32
C GLU A 143 -5.31 1.76 -23.16
N VAL A 144 -6.35 1.41 -22.38
CA VAL A 144 -6.21 0.41 -21.31
C VAL A 144 -6.22 -0.97 -21.91
N GLN A 145 -5.06 -1.62 -21.94
CA GLN A 145 -4.92 -3.03 -22.29
C GLN A 145 -5.26 -3.88 -21.07
N SER A 146 -5.93 -5.00 -21.31
CA SER A 146 -6.18 -6.04 -20.32
C SER A 146 -5.65 -7.37 -20.83
N THR A 147 -4.88 -8.08 -19.99
CA THR A 147 -4.47 -9.46 -20.25
C THR A 147 -4.88 -10.35 -19.09
N ILE A 148 -5.67 -11.38 -19.37
CA ILE A 148 -6.03 -12.43 -18.40
C ILE A 148 -4.83 -13.34 -18.11
N ALA A 149 -4.79 -13.95 -16.93
CA ALA A 149 -3.70 -14.83 -16.49
C ALA A 149 -3.51 -16.08 -17.38
N THR A 150 -4.55 -16.50 -18.08
CA THR A 150 -4.47 -17.63 -19.03
C THR A 150 -3.90 -17.24 -20.40
N HIS A 151 -3.71 -15.93 -20.67
CA HIS A 151 -3.16 -15.43 -21.93
C HIS A 151 -1.63 -15.57 -22.01
N ASN A 152 -1.10 -15.79 -23.22
CA ASN A 152 0.31 -16.09 -23.45
C ASN A 152 1.29 -14.92 -23.24
N GLN A 153 0.79 -13.71 -22.94
CA GLN A 153 1.62 -12.59 -22.48
C GLN A 153 2.14 -12.79 -21.06
N PHE A 154 1.43 -13.58 -20.24
CA PHE A 154 1.97 -14.06 -18.98
C PHE A 154 2.82 -15.32 -19.23
N THR A 155 3.97 -15.38 -18.57
CA THR A 155 4.79 -16.59 -18.47
C THR A 155 4.92 -17.02 -17.02
N TYR A 156 4.97 -18.33 -16.80
CA TYR A 156 4.93 -18.94 -15.46
C TYR A 156 6.11 -19.89 -15.27
N SER A 157 6.54 -20.03 -14.01
CA SER A 157 7.35 -21.17 -13.58
C SER A 157 6.52 -22.47 -13.56
N ARG A 158 7.11 -23.60 -13.13
CA ARG A 158 6.63 -24.94 -13.49
C ARG A 158 5.39 -25.42 -12.71
N GLN A 159 5.13 -24.88 -11.53
CA GLN A 159 4.13 -25.40 -10.57
C GLN A 159 2.95 -24.42 -10.43
N TRP A 160 2.42 -23.98 -11.57
CA TRP A 160 1.16 -23.24 -11.67
C TRP A 160 0.08 -24.11 -12.31
N SER A 161 -1.15 -23.97 -11.83
CA SER A 161 -2.35 -24.60 -12.39
C SER A 161 -3.27 -23.56 -13.00
N GLU A 162 -4.00 -23.94 -14.04
CA GLU A 162 -5.19 -23.19 -14.48
C GLU A 162 -6.40 -23.68 -13.69
N GLN A 163 -7.23 -22.76 -13.23
CA GLN A 163 -8.44 -23.07 -12.46
C GLN A 163 -9.65 -22.35 -13.06
N ASN A 164 -10.78 -23.06 -13.13
CA ASN A 164 -12.07 -22.45 -13.45
C ASN A 164 -12.66 -21.91 -12.15
N VAL A 165 -12.70 -20.59 -11.99
CA VAL A 165 -13.13 -19.92 -10.76
C VAL A 165 -14.24 -18.92 -11.10
N SER A 166 -15.44 -19.15 -10.55
CA SER A 166 -16.60 -18.32 -10.83
C SER A 166 -16.36 -16.87 -10.44
N GLY A 167 -16.64 -15.95 -11.37
CA GLY A 167 -16.54 -14.51 -11.13
C GLY A 167 -15.12 -13.92 -11.15
N TYR A 168 -14.12 -14.73 -11.52
CA TYR A 168 -12.86 -14.23 -12.06
C TYR A 168 -13.07 -13.78 -13.53
N ARG A 169 -12.17 -12.98 -14.10
CA ARG A 169 -12.27 -12.54 -15.49
C ARG A 169 -12.22 -13.77 -16.41
N ASN A 170 -13.22 -13.88 -17.29
CA ASN A 170 -13.50 -15.08 -18.11
C ASN A 170 -13.70 -16.39 -17.32
N SER A 171 -13.99 -16.31 -16.02
CA SER A 171 -14.04 -17.43 -15.06
C SER A 171 -12.74 -18.24 -14.96
N THR A 172 -11.58 -17.63 -15.23
CA THR A 172 -10.27 -18.32 -15.22
C THR A 172 -9.30 -17.70 -14.23
N ALA A 173 -8.47 -18.51 -13.59
CA ALA A 173 -7.35 -18.05 -12.76
C ALA A 173 -6.09 -18.89 -13.01
N ARG A 174 -4.91 -18.30 -12.74
CA ARG A 174 -3.65 -19.05 -12.58
C ARG A 174 -3.30 -19.10 -11.09
N VAL A 175 -3.15 -20.31 -10.56
CA VAL A 175 -2.98 -20.55 -9.13
C VAL A 175 -1.75 -21.38 -8.83
N THR A 176 -0.97 -20.97 -7.84
CA THR A 176 0.08 -21.78 -7.21
C THR A 176 -0.07 -21.75 -5.68
N SER A 177 0.45 -22.77 -5.01
CA SER A 177 0.63 -22.81 -3.55
C SER A 177 2.06 -23.15 -3.14
N ILE A 178 3.01 -23.04 -4.08
CA ILE A 178 4.42 -23.37 -3.88
C ILE A 178 5.20 -22.06 -3.70
N SER A 179 6.03 -21.98 -2.66
CA SER A 179 6.90 -20.83 -2.43
C SER A 179 8.00 -20.75 -3.49
N GLY A 180 8.32 -19.54 -3.96
CA GLY A 180 9.33 -19.29 -4.99
C GLY A 180 8.82 -19.40 -6.43
N GLU A 181 7.60 -19.89 -6.66
CA GLU A 181 6.99 -19.89 -7.98
C GLU A 181 6.64 -18.46 -8.43
N THR A 182 6.87 -18.18 -9.70
CA THR A 182 6.79 -16.85 -10.31
C THR A 182 5.84 -16.77 -11.50
N ALA A 183 5.21 -15.61 -11.64
CA ALA A 183 4.50 -15.17 -12.83
C ALA A 183 5.18 -13.90 -13.36
N THR A 184 5.37 -13.79 -14.67
CA THR A 184 6.01 -12.64 -15.32
C THR A 184 5.12 -12.12 -16.44
N LEU A 185 5.01 -10.79 -16.56
CA LEU A 185 4.34 -10.10 -17.66
C LEU A 185 5.24 -9.00 -18.21
N ASN A 186 5.47 -9.02 -19.52
CA ASN A 186 6.05 -7.89 -20.23
C ASN A 186 4.92 -7.00 -20.76
N PHE A 187 5.00 -5.72 -20.48
CA PHE A 187 4.00 -4.73 -20.87
C PHE A 187 4.68 -3.41 -21.25
N GLN A 188 3.98 -2.59 -22.06
CA GLN A 188 4.43 -1.25 -22.39
C GLN A 188 3.49 -0.23 -21.74
N GLY A 189 4.01 0.73 -20.98
CA GLY A 189 3.20 1.81 -20.44
C GLY A 189 3.58 2.35 -19.06
N PRO A 190 3.10 3.55 -18.71
CA PRO A 190 3.45 4.26 -17.48
C PRO A 190 2.84 3.69 -16.20
N GLU A 191 1.88 2.77 -16.28
CA GLU A 191 1.18 2.18 -15.13
C GLU A 191 0.78 0.71 -15.36
N ILE A 192 0.67 -0.03 -14.26
CA ILE A 192 0.09 -1.39 -14.23
C ILE A 192 -0.69 -1.63 -12.94
N LEU A 193 -1.83 -2.31 -13.08
CA LEU A 193 -2.67 -2.84 -12.02
C LEU A 193 -2.77 -4.36 -12.18
N VAL A 194 -2.68 -5.08 -11.08
CA VAL A 194 -2.73 -6.55 -11.01
C VAL A 194 -3.91 -6.96 -10.17
N TYR A 195 -4.69 -7.92 -10.65
CA TYR A 195 -5.92 -8.39 -10.01
C TYR A 195 -5.86 -9.89 -9.72
N GLY A 196 -6.45 -10.30 -8.61
CA GLY A 196 -6.43 -11.70 -8.18
C GLY A 196 -7.06 -11.91 -6.81
N GLY A 197 -7.01 -13.16 -6.33
CA GLY A 197 -7.74 -13.61 -5.15
C GLY A 197 -7.14 -13.17 -3.82
N VAL A 198 -8.02 -12.96 -2.85
CA VAL A 198 -7.70 -12.81 -1.42
C VAL A 198 -8.63 -13.70 -0.58
N GLY A 199 -8.15 -14.16 0.57
CA GLY A 199 -8.94 -15.01 1.48
C GLY A 199 -8.14 -15.76 2.53
N PRO A 200 -8.76 -16.63 3.35
CA PRO A 200 -8.12 -17.25 4.51
C PRO A 200 -6.95 -18.18 4.14
N ASP A 201 -7.06 -18.84 2.99
CA ASP A 201 -6.05 -19.78 2.47
C ASP A 201 -5.01 -19.11 1.55
N PHE A 202 -5.07 -17.78 1.40
CA PHE A 202 -4.08 -16.99 0.67
C PHE A 202 -2.97 -16.51 1.61
N GLY A 203 -1.84 -16.11 1.05
CA GLY A 203 -0.64 -15.75 1.83
C GLY A 203 0.16 -14.60 1.25
N THR A 204 1.40 -14.49 1.71
CA THR A 204 2.33 -13.44 1.29
C THR A 204 2.89 -13.65 -0.11
N PHE A 205 2.98 -12.55 -0.87
CA PHE A 205 3.53 -12.51 -2.22
C PHE A 205 4.43 -11.28 -2.40
N LYS A 206 5.38 -11.38 -3.32
CA LYS A 206 6.29 -10.29 -3.69
C LYS A 206 5.98 -9.82 -5.10
N VAL A 207 5.97 -8.51 -5.31
CA VAL A 207 5.84 -7.89 -6.63
C VAL A 207 7.06 -7.02 -6.90
N GLN A 208 7.60 -7.11 -8.12
CA GLN A 208 8.69 -6.27 -8.60
C GLN A 208 8.39 -5.84 -10.03
N VAL A 209 8.62 -4.56 -10.35
CA VAL A 209 8.60 -4.06 -11.73
C VAL A 209 10.01 -3.60 -12.07
N ASP A 210 10.57 -4.17 -13.14
CA ASP A 210 11.96 -3.96 -13.58
C ASP A 210 12.97 -4.20 -12.43
N SER A 211 13.94 -3.30 -12.29
CA SER A 211 14.90 -3.25 -11.19
C SER A 211 14.45 -2.36 -10.02
N ARG A 212 13.16 -1.99 -9.92
CA ARG A 212 12.65 -1.23 -8.77
C ARG A 212 12.68 -2.09 -7.50
N GLN A 213 12.57 -1.46 -6.34
CA GLN A 213 12.51 -2.19 -5.06
C GLN A 213 11.27 -3.11 -5.05
N PRO A 214 11.40 -4.39 -4.66
CA PRO A 214 10.25 -5.27 -4.54
C PRO A 214 9.35 -4.86 -3.37
N VAL A 215 8.04 -4.94 -3.57
CA VAL A 215 7.04 -4.78 -2.51
C VAL A 215 6.58 -6.18 -2.07
N VAL A 216 6.48 -6.40 -0.75
CA VAL A 216 5.89 -7.61 -0.19
C VAL A 216 4.49 -7.26 0.34
N LEU A 217 3.50 -8.03 -0.07
CA LEU A 217 2.09 -7.82 0.18
C LEU A 217 1.44 -9.11 0.70
N ASN A 218 0.29 -9.00 1.35
CA ASN A 218 -0.39 -10.16 1.95
C ASN A 218 -1.86 -10.27 1.53
N ALA A 219 -2.18 -11.33 0.79
CA ALA A 219 -3.51 -11.66 0.31
C ALA A 219 -4.38 -12.43 1.34
N THR A 220 -3.87 -12.75 2.54
CA THR A 220 -4.69 -13.36 3.60
C THR A 220 -5.82 -12.40 4.02
N ARG A 221 -7.07 -12.87 3.98
CA ARG A 221 -8.26 -12.15 4.49
C ARG A 221 -9.13 -13.05 5.35
N GLY A 222 -10.02 -12.45 6.15
CA GLY A 222 -10.89 -13.21 7.07
C GLY A 222 -11.94 -14.02 6.33
N MET A 223 -12.37 -13.53 5.17
CA MET A 223 -13.32 -14.15 4.25
C MET A 223 -12.72 -14.26 2.85
N THR A 224 -13.28 -15.12 2.00
CA THR A 224 -12.86 -15.21 0.58
C THR A 224 -13.61 -14.19 -0.25
N HIS A 225 -12.88 -13.27 -0.89
CA HIS A 225 -13.46 -12.27 -1.78
C HIS A 225 -13.35 -12.70 -3.25
N PRO A 226 -14.20 -12.13 -4.13
CA PRO A 226 -13.86 -11.79 -5.50
C PRO A 226 -12.43 -11.28 -5.75
N PRO A 227 -11.95 -11.31 -7.01
CA PRO A 227 -10.67 -10.71 -7.36
C PRO A 227 -10.64 -9.21 -7.09
N LEU A 228 -9.63 -8.78 -6.33
CA LEU A 228 -9.38 -7.39 -5.99
C LEU A 228 -8.07 -6.92 -6.63
N THR A 229 -7.85 -5.60 -6.63
CA THR A 229 -6.53 -5.03 -6.95
C THR A 229 -5.51 -5.57 -5.94
N LEU A 230 -4.60 -6.43 -6.38
CA LEU A 230 -3.51 -6.98 -5.56
C LEU A 230 -2.28 -6.07 -5.56
N PHE A 231 -2.05 -5.32 -6.64
CA PHE A 231 -0.94 -4.39 -6.77
C PHE A 231 -1.29 -3.29 -7.78
N ALA A 232 -0.79 -2.08 -7.56
CA ALA A 232 -0.90 -0.97 -8.49
C ALA A 232 0.39 -0.14 -8.43
N THR A 233 0.87 0.31 -9.59
CA THR A 233 1.98 1.28 -9.66
C THR A 233 1.86 2.15 -10.91
N SER A 234 2.45 3.34 -10.85
CA SER A 234 2.46 4.33 -11.93
C SER A 234 3.78 5.11 -11.92
N GLY A 235 3.97 6.02 -12.88
CA GLY A 235 5.25 6.70 -13.07
C GLY A 235 6.36 5.75 -13.54
N LEU A 236 6.01 4.76 -14.37
CA LEU A 236 6.96 3.85 -15.00
C LEU A 236 7.67 4.49 -16.21
N GLY A 237 6.98 5.40 -16.90
CA GLY A 237 7.33 5.92 -18.24
C GLY A 237 6.72 5.05 -19.35
N ASP A 238 6.74 5.53 -20.60
CA ASP A 238 6.16 4.79 -21.75
C ASP A 238 7.01 3.60 -22.24
N GLY A 239 7.93 3.14 -21.39
CA GLY A 239 8.91 2.12 -21.71
C GLY A 239 8.31 0.72 -21.81
N GLN A 240 9.15 -0.23 -22.20
CA GLN A 240 8.88 -1.64 -21.96
C GLN A 240 9.28 -1.98 -20.53
N HIS A 241 8.37 -2.62 -19.81
CA HIS A 241 8.48 -2.97 -18.41
C HIS A 241 8.23 -4.47 -18.20
N THR A 242 8.88 -5.03 -17.18
CA THR A 242 8.71 -6.43 -16.77
C THR A 242 8.18 -6.49 -15.35
N LEU A 243 6.91 -6.87 -15.20
CA LEU A 243 6.31 -7.24 -13.92
C LEU A 243 6.71 -8.67 -13.58
N THR A 244 7.27 -8.88 -12.39
CA THR A 244 7.50 -10.19 -11.78
C THR A 244 6.72 -10.30 -10.47
N ILE A 245 5.92 -11.35 -10.32
CA ILE A 245 5.24 -11.71 -9.07
C ILE A 245 5.83 -13.04 -8.57
N THR A 246 6.06 -13.17 -7.27
CA THR A 246 6.53 -14.39 -6.62
C THR A 246 5.61 -14.77 -5.46
N ASN A 247 5.10 -16.00 -5.41
CA ASN A 247 4.48 -16.51 -4.19
C ASN A 247 5.58 -16.72 -3.13
N LEU A 248 5.44 -16.15 -1.93
CA LEU A 248 6.44 -16.31 -0.87
C LEU A 248 6.09 -17.46 0.09
N GLU A 249 4.82 -17.83 0.19
CA GLU A 249 4.33 -18.68 1.28
C GLU A 249 3.90 -20.06 0.77
N GLY A 250 4.60 -21.10 1.23
CA GLY A 250 4.31 -22.48 0.85
C GLY A 250 3.09 -23.02 1.58
N GLY A 251 2.16 -23.64 0.85
CA GLY A 251 0.90 -24.15 1.39
C GLY A 251 -0.22 -23.10 1.47
N LYS A 252 0.08 -21.82 1.22
CA LYS A 252 -0.91 -20.77 0.97
C LYS A 252 -1.02 -20.51 -0.53
N PHE A 253 -2.20 -20.12 -0.98
CA PHE A 253 -2.46 -19.81 -2.38
C PHE A 253 -2.02 -18.39 -2.76
N PHE A 254 -1.54 -18.27 -4.00
CA PHE A 254 -1.62 -17.05 -4.77
C PHE A 254 -2.42 -17.35 -6.05
N ALA A 255 -3.49 -16.59 -6.29
CA ALA A 255 -4.32 -16.71 -7.50
C ALA A 255 -4.31 -15.40 -8.29
N LEU A 256 -3.84 -15.47 -9.53
CA LEU A 256 -3.82 -14.36 -10.47
C LEU A 256 -5.01 -14.44 -11.42
N ASP A 257 -5.72 -13.33 -11.59
CA ASP A 257 -6.89 -13.22 -12.49
C ASP A 257 -6.49 -12.51 -13.80
N TYR A 258 -6.08 -11.25 -13.72
CA TYR A 258 -5.65 -10.45 -14.87
C TYR A 258 -4.73 -9.30 -14.46
N ALA A 259 -4.14 -8.63 -15.45
CA ALA A 259 -3.53 -7.32 -15.28
C ALA A 259 -4.11 -6.31 -16.28
N GLU A 260 -4.14 -5.04 -15.89
CA GLU A 260 -4.46 -3.90 -16.74
C GLU A 260 -3.29 -2.92 -16.76
N TYR A 261 -2.92 -2.45 -17.95
CA TYR A 261 -1.85 -1.48 -18.15
C TYR A 261 -2.18 -0.58 -19.35
N THR A 262 -1.74 0.67 -19.33
CA THR A 262 -2.02 1.62 -20.40
C THR A 262 -0.98 1.55 -21.51
N SER A 263 -1.34 1.10 -22.71
CA SER A 263 -0.44 1.23 -23.86
C SER A 263 -0.53 2.64 -24.46
N HIS A 264 0.62 3.21 -24.79
CA HIS A 264 0.67 4.48 -25.51
C HIS A 264 0.44 4.20 -27.01
N THR A 265 -0.73 4.55 -27.55
CA THR A 265 -1.02 4.33 -28.98
C THR A 265 -0.24 5.33 -29.81
N THR A 266 0.96 4.94 -30.26
CA THR A 266 1.59 5.63 -31.39
C THR A 266 0.70 5.46 -32.61
N ASN A 267 0.18 6.58 -33.15
CA ASN A 267 -0.56 6.56 -34.41
C ASN A 267 0.32 5.91 -35.48
N ARG A 268 -0.06 4.71 -35.95
CA ARG A 268 0.68 3.95 -36.98
C ARG A 268 0.51 4.60 -38.36
N GLY A 269 1.17 5.75 -38.52
CA GLY A 269 1.24 6.56 -39.74
C GLY A 269 2.67 6.66 -40.27
N GLY A 270 3.40 5.54 -40.34
CA GLY A 270 4.75 5.51 -40.90
C GLY A 270 5.42 4.13 -40.76
N PRO A 271 5.90 3.51 -41.85
CA PRO A 271 6.73 2.31 -41.74
C PRO A 271 8.13 2.72 -41.29
N ASN A 272 8.57 2.23 -40.12
CA ASN A 272 9.96 1.91 -39.76
C ASN A 272 10.05 1.48 -38.28
N ALA A 273 9.38 0.38 -37.94
CA ALA A 273 9.64 -0.32 -36.68
C ALA A 273 10.86 -1.24 -36.82
N SER A 274 12.04 -0.65 -37.02
CA SER A 274 13.31 -1.38 -36.98
C SER A 274 14.45 -0.46 -36.47
N VAL A 275 15.35 -1.05 -35.68
CA VAL A 275 16.62 -0.47 -35.20
C VAL A 275 16.52 0.65 -34.14
N ILE A 276 16.00 0.31 -32.95
CA ILE A 276 16.55 0.82 -31.68
C ILE A 276 17.33 -0.29 -30.98
N GLY A 277 18.28 -0.87 -31.74
CA GLY A 277 19.36 -1.73 -31.24
C GLY A 277 20.73 -1.38 -31.84
N GLY A 278 20.77 -0.49 -32.83
CA GLY A 278 21.99 -0.13 -33.56
C GLY A 278 22.79 1.03 -32.96
N ILE A 279 22.17 1.91 -32.18
CA ILE A 279 22.85 3.12 -31.66
C ILE A 279 23.90 2.75 -30.61
N VAL A 280 23.57 1.87 -29.66
CA VAL A 280 24.51 1.43 -28.61
C VAL A 280 25.70 0.65 -29.20
N GLY A 281 25.43 -0.23 -30.18
CA GLY A 281 26.49 -0.96 -30.89
C GLY A 281 27.37 -0.07 -31.77
N GLY A 282 26.77 0.88 -32.49
CA GLY A 282 27.48 1.81 -33.38
C GLY A 282 28.39 2.78 -32.62
N VAL A 283 27.91 3.36 -31.51
CA VAL A 283 28.71 4.26 -30.67
C VAL A 283 29.86 3.50 -29.99
N ALA A 284 29.62 2.30 -29.47
CA ALA A 284 30.67 1.47 -28.88
C ALA A 284 31.76 1.11 -29.91
N ALA A 285 31.37 0.68 -31.12
CA ALA A 285 32.31 0.37 -32.20
C ALA A 285 33.11 1.60 -32.68
N ALA A 286 32.46 2.76 -32.81
CA ALA A 286 33.11 4.01 -33.21
C ALA A 286 34.12 4.50 -32.17
N LEU A 287 33.77 4.46 -30.88
CA LEU A 287 34.68 4.83 -29.80
C LEU A 287 35.89 3.89 -29.72
N LEU A 288 35.68 2.59 -29.91
CA LEU A 288 36.77 1.60 -29.91
C LEU A 288 37.69 1.75 -31.12
N PHE A 289 37.14 2.11 -32.29
CA PHE A 289 37.92 2.44 -33.50
C PHE A 289 38.75 3.73 -33.32
N LEU A 290 38.16 4.78 -32.74
CA LEU A 290 38.87 6.03 -32.43
C LEU A 290 39.98 5.83 -31.40
N ALA A 291 39.77 4.98 -30.38
CA ALA A 291 40.80 4.62 -29.41
C ALA A 291 41.98 3.89 -30.06
N ILE A 292 41.73 2.99 -31.01
CA ILE A 292 42.78 2.29 -31.78
C ILE A 292 43.57 3.30 -32.64
N ILE A 293 42.91 4.22 -33.35
CA ILE A 293 43.59 5.26 -34.14
C ILE A 293 44.44 6.18 -33.24
N GLY A 294 43.89 6.63 -32.11
CA GLY A 294 44.63 7.45 -31.14
C GLY A 294 45.88 6.74 -30.60
N TRP A 295 45.77 5.44 -30.29
CA TRP A 295 46.92 4.64 -29.87
C TRP A 295 48.00 4.53 -30.96
N TYR A 296 47.63 4.32 -32.22
CA TYR A 296 48.58 4.31 -33.33
C TYR A 296 49.29 5.66 -33.52
N PHE A 297 48.57 6.79 -33.41
CA PHE A 297 49.16 8.13 -33.47
C PHE A 297 50.15 8.40 -32.33
N ILE A 298 49.77 8.08 -31.08
CA ILE A 298 50.64 8.25 -29.90
C ILE A 298 51.89 7.35 -30.01
N ARG A 299 51.74 6.12 -30.53
CA ARG A 299 52.86 5.19 -30.75
C ARG A 299 53.76 5.58 -31.92
N GLY A 300 53.25 6.35 -32.88
CA GLY A 300 54.04 7.01 -33.92
C GLY A 300 54.87 8.18 -33.38
N LEU A 301 54.25 9.07 -32.60
CA LEU A 301 54.91 10.23 -32.00
C LEU A 301 56.05 9.85 -31.05
N LYS A 302 55.88 8.80 -30.22
CA LYS A 302 56.96 8.27 -29.36
C LYS A 302 58.13 7.61 -30.11
N ARG A 303 58.07 7.45 -31.44
CA ARG A 303 59.20 6.98 -32.26
C ARG A 303 59.99 8.12 -32.91
N ALA A 304 59.57 9.38 -32.71
CA ALA A 304 60.16 10.55 -33.35
C ALA A 304 61.08 11.40 -32.44
N GLN A 305 61.18 11.10 -31.13
CA GLN A 305 61.98 11.91 -30.19
C GLN A 305 63.38 11.37 -29.87
N ASP A 306 63.71 10.12 -30.23
CA ASP A 306 65.02 9.49 -29.88
C ASP A 306 66.10 9.68 -30.98
N ARG A 307 66.22 10.86 -31.59
CA ARG A 307 67.32 11.20 -32.53
C ARG A 307 67.86 12.64 -32.41
N SER A 308 68.98 12.74 -31.69
CA SER A 308 70.19 13.58 -31.93
C SER A 308 70.12 15.12 -31.97
N TRP A 309 70.57 15.76 -30.88
CA TRP A 309 71.70 16.72 -30.74
C TRP A 309 71.57 17.45 -29.39
N ASP A 310 72.52 17.46 -28.44
CA ASP A 310 74.00 17.62 -28.43
C ASP A 310 74.47 19.09 -28.56
N SER A 311 75.15 19.57 -27.50
CA SER A 311 75.93 20.84 -27.38
C SER A 311 75.14 22.17 -27.47
N SER A 312 75.47 23.27 -26.76
CA SER A 312 76.50 23.54 -25.74
C SER A 312 76.34 24.93 -25.04
N HIS A 313 76.49 24.96 -23.70
CA HIS A 313 76.95 26.07 -22.82
C HIS A 313 76.07 27.30 -22.42
N SER A 314 76.34 27.75 -21.17
CA SER A 314 75.58 28.66 -20.27
C SER A 314 76.24 30.08 -20.18
N PRO A 315 76.13 30.97 -19.14
CA PRO A 315 75.73 30.81 -17.71
C PRO A 315 74.98 32.01 -17.03
N ILE A 316 74.88 31.97 -15.67
CA ILE A 316 74.59 33.07 -14.69
C ILE A 316 73.09 33.46 -14.59
N LEU A 317 72.38 33.52 -13.46
CA LEU A 317 72.52 33.19 -12.01
C LEU A 317 71.06 33.10 -11.43
N ALA A 318 70.68 32.60 -10.25
CA ALA A 318 71.34 32.03 -9.05
C ALA A 318 70.38 31.01 -8.36
N ASP A 319 70.68 30.61 -7.12
CA ASP A 319 69.80 29.82 -6.20
C ASP A 319 70.01 30.30 -4.74
N PRO A 320 69.07 30.08 -3.79
CA PRO A 320 69.30 29.01 -2.81
C PRO A 320 68.04 28.26 -2.29
N GLN A 321 67.92 26.98 -2.66
CA GLN A 321 67.98 25.78 -1.82
C GLN A 321 67.35 25.76 -0.39
N TRP A 322 66.38 24.86 -0.17
CA TRP A 322 66.11 24.06 1.07
C TRP A 322 65.23 22.83 0.68
N ASP A 323 65.81 21.67 0.37
CA ASP A 323 65.98 20.47 1.24
C ASP A 323 64.71 19.59 1.45
N ASP A 324 64.61 18.52 0.63
CA ASP A 324 63.60 17.45 0.69
C ASP A 324 64.09 16.29 1.58
N ASN A 325 63.77 16.29 2.88
CA ASN A 325 64.07 15.16 3.77
C ASN A 325 63.09 14.99 4.96
N VAL A 326 61.85 14.54 4.71
CA VAL A 326 61.04 13.89 5.76
C VAL A 326 60.30 12.67 5.21
N GLN A 327 60.59 11.49 5.76
CA GLN A 327 59.89 10.23 5.49
C GLN A 327 58.64 10.05 6.37
N VAL A 328 57.73 9.19 5.90
CA VAL A 328 56.36 8.99 6.41
C VAL A 328 56.30 8.37 7.81
N THR A 329 55.36 8.84 8.64
CA THR A 329 54.62 7.98 9.59
C THR A 329 53.11 8.27 9.54
N PRO A 330 52.23 7.26 9.67
CA PRO A 330 50.78 7.43 9.61
C PRO A 330 50.21 7.88 10.97
N TYR A 331 49.19 8.75 10.93
CA TYR A 331 48.48 9.19 12.13
C TYR A 331 47.52 8.10 12.64
N VAL A 332 47.78 7.62 13.84
CA VAL A 332 46.84 6.85 14.68
C VAL A 332 46.98 7.40 16.09
N ASP A 333 45.88 7.82 16.72
CA ASP A 333 45.72 7.54 18.15
C ASP A 333 44.24 7.38 18.55
N THR A 334 44.08 6.88 19.75
CA THR A 334 42.96 6.12 20.30
C THR A 334 42.40 6.85 21.54
N PRO A 335 41.25 6.42 22.12
CA PRO A 335 40.47 7.28 23.02
C PRO A 335 40.95 7.26 24.48
N SER A 336 40.92 8.42 25.15
CA SER A 336 40.84 8.49 26.62
C SER A 336 40.30 9.84 27.12
N HIS A 337 39.23 9.79 27.92
CA HIS A 337 38.87 10.65 29.10
C HIS A 337 37.34 10.67 29.32
N PRO A 338 36.88 10.19 30.48
CA PRO A 338 36.07 11.02 31.40
C PRO A 338 36.36 10.67 32.89
N PRO A 339 35.60 11.15 33.89
CA PRO A 339 35.10 12.52 34.16
C PRO A 339 35.42 12.99 35.61
N LEU A 340 35.28 14.28 35.92
CA LEU A 340 35.16 14.76 37.32
C LEU A 340 34.21 15.97 37.44
N GLY A 341 33.36 15.96 38.47
CA GLY A 341 32.39 17.03 38.75
C GLY A 341 31.22 16.57 39.62
N HIS A 342 31.47 16.28 40.90
CA HIS A 342 30.46 15.85 41.87
C HIS A 342 30.14 16.97 42.87
N VAL A 343 28.88 17.06 43.31
CA VAL A 343 28.53 17.66 44.61
C VAL A 343 27.31 16.94 45.20
N ASP A 344 27.41 16.64 46.49
CA ASP A 344 26.51 15.77 47.25
C ASP A 344 25.16 16.37 47.62
N ALA A 345 24.15 15.50 47.80
CA ALA A 345 23.20 15.58 48.93
C ALA A 345 22.28 14.35 49.04
N ARG A 346 22.67 13.30 49.77
CA ARG A 346 21.78 12.41 50.58
C ARG A 346 22.56 11.76 51.73
N PRO A 347 21.96 11.64 52.92
CA PRO A 347 21.54 10.32 53.43
C PRO A 347 20.06 10.37 53.90
N VAL A 348 19.34 9.29 54.22
CA VAL A 348 19.67 8.08 55.01
C VAL A 348 18.87 6.86 54.51
N ILE A 349 19.44 5.66 54.67
CA ILE A 349 18.74 4.36 54.60
C ILE A 349 18.87 3.69 55.98
N HIS A 350 17.85 2.94 56.42
CA HIS A 350 18.00 1.91 57.45
C HIS A 350 17.92 0.51 56.82
N ASN A 351 18.86 -0.34 57.25
CA ASN A 351 18.94 -1.77 56.94
C ASN A 351 17.86 -2.54 57.76
N ALA A 352 17.66 -3.87 57.69
CA ALA A 352 18.58 -4.92 57.29
C ALA A 352 17.92 -6.31 57.14
N HIS A 353 18.67 -7.25 56.50
CA HIS A 353 18.75 -8.70 56.79
C HIS A 353 17.49 -9.60 56.56
N VAL A 354 17.59 -10.91 56.25
CA VAL A 354 18.70 -11.83 55.88
C VAL A 354 18.12 -13.04 55.07
N ALA A 355 18.96 -13.78 54.35
CA ALA A 355 18.57 -14.97 53.56
C ALA A 355 18.38 -16.26 54.37
N THR A 356 17.74 -17.30 53.81
CA THR A 356 18.24 -18.71 53.71
C THR A 356 17.23 -19.63 52.98
N VAL A 357 17.75 -20.69 52.35
CA VAL A 357 17.06 -21.74 51.58
C VAL A 357 16.20 -22.69 52.43
N GLY A 358 15.10 -23.22 51.88
CA GLY A 358 14.35 -24.35 52.46
C GLY A 358 13.37 -25.00 51.48
N MET A 359 13.37 -26.34 51.43
CA MET A 359 12.52 -27.14 50.53
C MET A 359 11.35 -27.79 51.30
N THR A 360 10.37 -28.33 50.56
CA THR A 360 9.42 -29.43 50.91
C THR A 360 7.97 -29.12 51.36
N ARG A 361 7.04 -29.67 50.56
CA ARG A 361 5.74 -30.34 50.88
C ARG A 361 4.42 -29.57 51.12
N LYS A 362 3.38 -30.26 50.62
CA LYS A 362 1.92 -29.99 50.62
C LYS A 362 1.32 -29.54 51.96
N THR A 363 0.19 -28.81 51.87
CA THR A 363 -1.09 -29.23 52.47
C THR A 363 -2.28 -28.53 51.80
N ASP A 364 -3.46 -29.13 51.87
CA ASP A 364 -4.72 -28.62 51.31
C ASP A 364 -5.31 -27.45 52.10
N THR A 365 -6.07 -26.56 51.43
CA THR A 365 -7.18 -25.84 52.08
C THR A 365 -8.31 -25.57 51.08
N LEU A 366 -9.52 -26.03 51.43
CA LEU A 366 -10.78 -25.70 50.76
C LEU A 366 -11.26 -24.29 51.14
N VAL A 367 -12.06 -23.64 50.27
CA VAL A 367 -13.37 -23.00 50.59
C VAL A 367 -13.91 -22.22 49.36
N ALA A 368 -15.03 -22.72 48.81
CA ALA A 368 -16.35 -22.09 48.60
C ALA A 368 -16.52 -20.62 48.08
N PRO A 369 -17.70 -20.23 47.53
CA PRO A 369 -17.72 -19.59 46.20
C PRO A 369 -18.46 -18.22 46.08
N PHE A 370 -18.47 -17.70 44.85
CA PHE A 370 -19.09 -16.44 44.39
C PHE A 370 -20.59 -16.27 44.69
N PRO A 371 -21.06 -15.01 44.87
CA PRO A 371 -22.46 -14.63 44.71
C PRO A 371 -22.75 -13.98 43.34
N THR A 372 -23.89 -14.35 42.74
CA THR A 372 -24.51 -13.68 41.58
C THR A 372 -25.43 -12.52 42.01
N PRO A 373 -25.50 -11.41 41.27
CA PRO A 373 -26.59 -10.44 41.41
C PRO A 373 -27.80 -10.82 40.53
N ARG A 374 -29.01 -10.67 41.08
CA ARG A 374 -30.29 -10.82 40.36
C ARG A 374 -30.70 -9.54 39.63
N SER A 375 -31.55 -9.72 38.64
CA SER A 375 -32.38 -8.67 38.03
C SER A 375 -33.33 -8.00 39.03
N GLY A 376 -33.62 -6.72 38.80
CA GLY A 376 -34.67 -5.94 39.47
C GLY A 376 -35.34 -5.03 38.45
N GLU A 377 -36.67 -4.93 38.50
CA GLU A 377 -37.49 -4.40 37.42
C GLU A 377 -37.57 -2.87 37.38
N SER A 378 -37.69 -2.32 36.17
CA SER A 378 -37.93 -0.89 35.94
C SER A 378 -39.44 -0.59 35.92
N SER A 379 -39.86 0.48 36.60
CA SER A 379 -41.22 1.00 36.54
C SER A 379 -41.23 2.42 35.95
N TYR A 380 -42.18 2.68 35.04
CA TYR A 380 -42.26 3.92 34.27
C TYR A 380 -42.73 5.11 35.13
N GLY A 381 -42.03 6.24 35.01
CA GLY A 381 -42.46 7.55 35.52
C GLY A 381 -42.27 8.64 34.47
N ARG A 382 -43.37 9.18 33.94
CA ARG A 382 -43.37 10.17 32.85
C ARG A 382 -43.62 11.58 33.42
N VAL A 383 -42.68 12.50 33.27
CA VAL A 383 -42.88 13.94 33.55
C VAL A 383 -42.38 14.79 32.39
N SER A 384 -43.16 15.83 32.07
CA SER A 384 -42.82 16.86 31.09
C SER A 384 -42.92 18.21 31.80
N GLN A 385 -41.94 19.10 31.62
CA GLN A 385 -42.18 20.45 31.09
C GLN A 385 -40.89 21.26 30.86
N ARG A 386 -41.10 22.31 30.05
CA ARG A 386 -40.15 23.20 29.36
C ARG A 386 -39.37 24.13 30.31
N GLY A 387 -38.23 24.68 29.84
CA GLY A 387 -37.85 26.04 30.23
C GLY A 387 -36.42 26.52 29.99
N LEU A 388 -36.21 27.29 28.92
CA LEU A 388 -35.26 28.41 28.79
C LEU A 388 -33.73 28.15 28.70
N SER A 389 -33.14 28.60 27.59
CA SER A 389 -31.72 29.00 27.46
C SER A 389 -31.52 30.45 27.94
N PRO A 390 -30.26 30.95 28.07
CA PRO A 390 -29.70 31.66 26.90
C PRO A 390 -28.17 31.61 26.69
N LEU A 391 -27.80 31.83 25.42
CA LEU A 391 -26.60 32.49 24.84
C LEU A 391 -25.16 31.91 24.96
N ASN A 392 -24.60 31.71 23.75
CA ASN A 392 -23.26 32.07 23.27
C ASN A 392 -21.98 31.48 23.90
N SER A 393 -21.31 30.65 23.11
CA SER A 393 -20.19 31.14 22.27
C SER A 393 -20.02 30.28 21.01
N GLN A 394 -20.01 30.91 19.83
CA GLN A 394 -19.70 30.23 18.55
C GLN A 394 -18.20 30.16 18.31
N THR A 395 -17.74 29.01 17.81
CA THR A 395 -16.55 28.92 16.94
C THR A 395 -16.89 27.97 15.80
N GLU A 396 -17.52 28.54 14.77
CA GLU A 396 -17.76 27.85 13.50
C GLU A 396 -16.46 27.87 12.68
N THR A 397 -15.66 26.81 12.77
CA THR A 397 -14.65 26.53 11.74
C THR A 397 -15.33 25.83 10.57
N LEU A 398 -15.47 26.54 9.46
CA LEU A 398 -15.98 26.04 8.18
C LEU A 398 -15.15 24.85 7.68
N ALA A 399 -15.59 23.63 7.96
CA ALA A 399 -15.29 22.49 7.12
C ALA A 399 -16.18 22.62 5.88
N GLN A 400 -15.60 23.04 4.77
CA GLN A 400 -16.31 23.27 3.52
C GLN A 400 -16.73 21.91 2.94
N GLU A 401 -18.02 21.54 3.12
CA GLU A 401 -18.62 20.33 2.54
C GLU A 401 -18.69 20.51 1.02
N LEU A 402 -17.61 20.15 0.33
CA LEU A 402 -17.51 20.15 -1.12
C LEU A 402 -18.35 18.99 -1.67
N ASP A 403 -19.49 19.35 -2.24
CA ASP A 403 -20.30 18.47 -3.07
C ASP A 403 -19.49 18.09 -4.32
N ALA A 404 -18.79 16.94 -4.25
CA ALA A 404 -17.90 16.42 -5.29
C ALA A 404 -18.69 15.84 -6.47
N GLY A 405 -19.58 16.66 -7.05
CA GLY A 405 -20.37 16.38 -8.25
C GLY A 405 -19.56 16.38 -9.54
N ALA A 406 -18.49 15.59 -9.59
CA ALA A 406 -17.79 15.22 -10.81
C ALA A 406 -17.94 13.71 -11.00
N ALA A 407 -18.42 13.29 -12.18
CA ALA A 407 -18.81 11.91 -12.45
C ALA A 407 -17.62 10.93 -12.29
N MET A 408 -17.49 10.35 -11.10
CA MET A 408 -16.56 9.26 -10.84
C MET A 408 -17.01 8.04 -11.64
N THR A 409 -16.29 7.72 -12.70
CA THR A 409 -16.41 6.41 -13.36
C THR A 409 -15.81 5.36 -12.42
N LEU A 410 -16.64 4.88 -11.48
CA LEU A 410 -16.32 3.74 -10.64
C LEU A 410 -15.97 2.54 -11.55
N PRO A 411 -14.99 1.69 -11.16
CA PRO A 411 -14.81 0.40 -11.82
C PRO A 411 -16.11 -0.42 -11.75
N PRO A 412 -16.32 -1.42 -12.63
CA PRO A 412 -17.53 -2.23 -12.61
C PRO A 412 -17.77 -2.79 -11.21
N LEU A 413 -18.84 -2.31 -10.59
CA LEU A 413 -19.21 -2.62 -9.22
C LEU A 413 -19.32 -4.12 -9.02
N TYR A 414 -19.06 -4.60 -7.81
CA TYR A 414 -19.34 -5.97 -7.36
C TYR A 414 -20.68 -6.51 -7.93
N ASP A 415 -21.77 -5.74 -7.82
CA ASP A 415 -23.07 -6.15 -8.35
C ASP A 415 -23.10 -6.33 -9.88
N GLN A 416 -22.28 -5.64 -10.66
CA GLN A 416 -22.23 -5.82 -12.13
C GLN A 416 -21.46 -7.07 -12.56
N VAL A 417 -20.51 -7.53 -11.76
CA VAL A 417 -19.71 -8.74 -12.05
C VAL A 417 -20.33 -10.00 -11.41
N PHE A 418 -20.95 -9.88 -10.23
CA PHE A 418 -21.43 -11.01 -9.44
C PHE A 418 -22.96 -11.15 -9.38
N SER A 419 -23.75 -10.24 -9.96
CA SER A 419 -25.18 -10.49 -10.18
C SER A 419 -25.40 -11.50 -11.31
N SER A 420 -25.40 -12.79 -10.95
CA SER A 420 -25.99 -13.80 -11.82
C SER A 420 -27.44 -13.40 -12.08
N GLN A 421 -27.79 -13.16 -13.35
CA GLN A 421 -29.16 -12.81 -13.72
C GLN A 421 -30.12 -13.86 -13.16
N SER A 422 -31.01 -13.45 -12.26
CA SER A 422 -32.11 -14.29 -11.80
C SER A 422 -33.02 -14.54 -13.01
N ARG A 423 -32.85 -15.71 -13.64
CA ARG A 423 -33.68 -16.15 -14.77
C ARG A 423 -35.15 -15.90 -14.44
N PRO A 424 -35.93 -15.24 -15.32
CA PRO A 424 -37.37 -15.14 -15.12
C PRO A 424 -37.93 -16.55 -14.92
N ARG A 425 -38.67 -16.77 -13.83
CA ARG A 425 -39.44 -18.02 -13.68
C ARG A 425 -40.43 -18.06 -14.84
N HIS A 426 -40.23 -18.98 -15.78
CA HIS A 426 -41.28 -19.33 -16.73
C HIS A 426 -42.52 -19.71 -15.92
N ARG A 427 -43.60 -18.95 -16.09
CA ARG A 427 -44.92 -19.40 -15.67
C ARG A 427 -45.35 -20.47 -16.68
N ASP A 428 -45.45 -21.71 -16.23
CA ASP A 428 -46.16 -22.72 -17.00
C ASP A 428 -47.61 -22.28 -17.17
N VAL A 429 -47.97 -21.93 -18.41
CA VAL A 429 -49.36 -21.73 -18.80
C VAL A 429 -49.93 -23.10 -19.13
N GLY A 430 -50.62 -23.70 -18.15
CA GLY A 430 -51.33 -24.95 -18.34
C GLY A 430 -52.43 -24.80 -19.40
N GLY A 431 -52.20 -25.35 -20.59
CA GLY A 431 -53.18 -25.39 -21.67
C GLY A 431 -54.25 -26.46 -21.42
N SER A 432 -55.41 -26.06 -20.91
CA SER A 432 -56.61 -26.89 -20.89
C SER A 432 -57.39 -26.73 -22.21
N GLY A 433 -57.08 -27.58 -23.20
CA GLY A 433 -57.92 -27.73 -24.40
C GLY A 433 -58.92 -28.87 -24.20
N GLN A 434 -60.21 -28.56 -24.17
CA GLN A 434 -61.28 -29.54 -24.30
C GLN A 434 -62.20 -29.16 -25.48
N ILE A 435 -62.49 -30.17 -26.30
CA ILE A 435 -63.46 -30.23 -27.42
C ILE A 435 -63.03 -29.43 -28.67
#